data_AF-A0A0R1GY78-F1
#
_entry.id   AF-A0A0R1GY78-F1
#
_cell.length_a   1.000
_cell.length_b   1.000
_cell.length_c   1.000
_cell.angle_alpha   90.00
_cell.angle_beta   90.00
_cell.angle_gamma   90.00
#
_symmetry.space_group_name_H-M   'P 1'
#
loop_
_entity.id
_entity.type
_entity.pdbx_description
1 polymer ?
#
loop_
_entity_poly.entity_id
_entity_poly.type
_entity_poly.pdbx_seq_one_letter_code
_entity_poly.pdbx_strand_id
1 'polypeptide(L)'
;MTAFLTSLASVAEIIIVIALGFYLRSKGKFDDHFKGSISFLIMNIALPASIFVSVSKYLTRDKLIELSGGILYAVISGSIGNQLPTLESSTLIIQSAAPGLAVLPILAGKAHGDVKYATNVVTTSTVLFVIVVPILIALIQFI
;
A
#
# COMPACT_ATOMS: atom_id res chain seq x y z
N MET A 1 -6.23 19.72 -17.39
CA MET A 1 -6.10 18.74 -18.50
C MET A 1 -5.16 17.59 -18.13
N THR A 2 -3.96 17.89 -17.63
CA THR A 2 -2.93 16.89 -17.27
C THR A 2 -3.36 15.94 -16.15
N ALA A 3 -3.91 16.44 -15.04
CA ALA A 3 -4.38 15.61 -13.93
C ALA A 3 -5.45 14.57 -14.34
N PHE A 4 -6.34 14.92 -15.27
CA PHE A 4 -7.35 14.00 -15.81
C PHE A 4 -6.70 12.88 -16.63
N LEU A 5 -5.78 13.21 -17.54
CA LEU A 5 -5.04 12.22 -18.33
C LEU A 5 -4.15 11.32 -17.46
N THR A 6 -3.52 11.86 -16.41
CA THR A 6 -2.74 11.08 -15.43
C THR A 6 -3.63 10.10 -14.69
N SER A 7 -4.82 10.52 -14.23
CA SER A 7 -5.75 9.62 -13.55
C SER A 7 -6.26 8.49 -14.45
N LEU A 8 -6.53 8.79 -15.73
CA LEU A 8 -6.94 7.78 -16.71
C LEU A 8 -5.81 6.78 -17.01
N ALA A 9 -4.56 7.25 -17.07
CA ALA A 9 -3.39 6.39 -17.26
C ALA A 9 -3.19 5.42 -16.08
N SER A 10 -3.34 5.90 -14.83
CA SER A 10 -3.26 5.04 -13.64
C SER A 10 -4.35 3.97 -13.60
N VAL A 11 -5.57 4.31 -14.00
CA VAL A 11 -6.67 3.33 -14.11
C VAL A 11 -6.40 2.32 -15.23
N ALA A 12 -5.89 2.78 -16.38
CA ALA A 12 -5.52 1.91 -17.49
C ALA A 12 -4.41 0.92 -17.11
N GLU A 13 -3.41 1.36 -16.33
CA GLU A 13 -2.34 0.49 -15.82
C GLU A 13 -2.90 -0.63 -14.93
N ILE A 14 -3.82 -0.31 -14.02
CA ILE A 14 -4.50 -1.30 -13.17
C ILE A 14 -5.30 -2.31 -14.02
N ILE A 15 -6.04 -1.84 -15.03
CA ILE A 15 -6.82 -2.70 -15.93
C ILE A 15 -5.90 -3.65 -16.71
N ILE A 16 -4.76 -3.16 -17.20
CA ILE A 16 -3.76 -3.98 -17.91
C ILE A 16 -3.21 -5.07 -16.99
N VAL A 17 -2.86 -4.73 -15.73
CA VAL A 17 -2.35 -5.71 -14.76
C VAL A 17 -3.40 -6.79 -14.45
N ILE A 18 -4.66 -6.41 -14.26
CA ILE A 18 -5.76 -7.37 -14.02
C ILE A 18 -5.96 -8.27 -15.24
N ALA A 19 -6.01 -7.72 -16.46
CA ALA A 19 -6.16 -8.47 -17.70
C ALA A 19 -5.01 -9.47 -17.91
N LEU A 20 -3.77 -9.03 -17.63
CA LEU A 20 -2.59 -9.89 -17.68
C LEU A 20 -2.69 -11.04 -16.66
N GLY A 21 -3.14 -10.76 -15.44
CA GLY A 21 -3.39 -11.77 -14.42
C GLY A 21 -4.39 -12.84 -14.86
N PHE A 22 -5.51 -12.42 -15.47
CA PHE A 22 -6.52 -13.34 -16.01
C PHE A 22 -5.95 -14.20 -17.15
N TYR A 23 -5.22 -13.58 -18.09
CA TYR A 23 -4.56 -14.28 -19.20
C TYR A 23 -3.50 -15.29 -18.75
N LEU A 24 -2.69 -14.94 -17.76
CA LEU A 24 -1.67 -15.84 -17.21
C LEU A 24 -2.29 -17.03 -16.46
N ARG A 25 -3.44 -16.82 -15.82
CA ARG A 25 -4.22 -17.89 -15.20
C ARG A 25 -4.87 -18.81 -16.24
N SER A 26 -5.39 -18.27 -17.34
CA SER A 26 -5.98 -19.10 -18.41
C SER A 26 -4.95 -19.98 -19.12
N LYS A 27 -3.66 -19.62 -19.11
CA LYS A 27 -2.56 -20.43 -19.64
C LYS A 27 -2.01 -21.48 -18.66
N GLY A 28 -2.61 -21.65 -17.48
CA GLY A 28 -2.18 -22.65 -16.50
C GLY A 28 -0.82 -22.39 -15.86
N LYS A 29 -0.21 -21.21 -16.07
CA LYS A 29 1.06 -20.83 -15.43
C LYS A 29 0.91 -20.52 -13.94
N PHE A 30 -0.32 -20.22 -13.51
CA PHE A 30 -0.70 -19.98 -12.12
C PHE A 30 -1.58 -21.12 -11.64
N ASP A 31 -0.96 -22.25 -11.30
CA ASP A 31 -1.60 -23.41 -10.68
C ASP A 31 -1.56 -23.31 -9.13
N ASP A 32 -2.21 -24.24 -8.45
CA ASP A 32 -2.30 -24.23 -6.98
C ASP A 32 -0.93 -24.49 -6.31
N HIS A 33 0.00 -25.16 -7.00
CA HIS A 33 1.35 -25.41 -6.53
C HIS A 33 2.21 -24.13 -6.57
N PHE A 34 2.06 -23.33 -7.63
CA PHE A 34 2.71 -22.04 -7.79
C PHE A 34 2.32 -21.07 -6.67
N LYS A 35 1.04 -21.04 -6.27
CA LYS A 35 0.57 -20.23 -5.13
C LYS A 35 1.33 -20.60 -3.84
N GLY A 36 1.53 -21.89 -3.58
CA GLY A 36 2.30 -22.39 -2.44
C GLY A 36 3.77 -21.96 -2.49
N SER A 37 4.41 -22.09 -3.66
CA SER A 37 5.80 -21.69 -3.87
C SER A 37 6.02 -20.17 -3.73
N ILE A 38 5.13 -19.34 -4.27
CA ILE A 38 5.20 -17.88 -4.08
C ILE A 38 5.05 -17.52 -2.61
N SER A 39 4.06 -18.11 -1.94
CA SER A 39 3.78 -17.89 -0.52
C SER A 39 5.03 -18.19 0.31
N PHE A 40 5.69 -19.32 0.04
CA PHE A 40 6.96 -19.68 0.67
C PHE A 40 8.06 -18.66 0.40
N LEU A 41 8.27 -18.27 -0.86
CA LEU A 41 9.30 -17.29 -1.25
C LEU A 41 9.06 -15.93 -0.60
N ILE A 42 7.82 -15.43 -0.66
CA ILE A 42 7.47 -14.13 -0.09
C ILE A 42 7.70 -14.13 1.41
N MET A 43 7.24 -15.14 2.15
CA MET A 43 7.30 -15.10 3.61
C MET A 43 8.62 -15.53 4.22
N ASN A 44 9.34 -16.47 3.60
CA ASN A 44 10.56 -17.00 4.21
C ASN A 44 11.83 -16.35 3.66
N ILE A 45 11.77 -15.73 2.47
CA ILE A 45 12.93 -15.13 1.83
C ILE A 45 12.70 -13.64 1.59
N ALA A 46 11.72 -13.29 0.76
CA ALA A 46 11.56 -11.92 0.29
C ALA A 46 11.21 -10.94 1.42
N LEU A 47 10.26 -11.29 2.30
CA LEU A 47 9.85 -10.43 3.41
C LEU A 47 11.01 -10.21 4.39
N PRO A 48 11.64 -11.25 4.99
CA PRO A 48 12.80 -11.05 5.86
C PRO A 48 13.95 -10.28 5.19
N ALA A 49 14.27 -10.61 3.93
CA ALA A 49 15.31 -9.89 3.17
C ALA A 49 14.93 -8.42 2.93
N SER A 50 13.67 -8.14 2.61
CA SER A 50 13.19 -6.77 2.40
C SER A 50 13.25 -5.94 3.67
N ILE A 51 12.98 -6.54 4.85
CA ILE A 51 13.14 -5.86 6.14
C ILE A 51 14.62 -5.54 6.38
N PHE A 52 15.53 -6.49 6.13
CA PHE A 52 16.97 -6.24 6.29
C PHE A 52 17.48 -5.11 5.37
N VAL A 53 17.13 -5.16 4.09
CA VAL A 53 17.50 -4.12 3.11
C VAL A 53 16.86 -2.78 3.46
N SER A 54 15.59 -2.77 3.86
CA SER A 54 14.88 -1.54 4.25
C SER A 54 15.51 -0.93 5.48
N VAL A 55 15.76 -1.72 6.53
CA VAL A 55 16.44 -1.27 7.74
C VAL A 55 17.80 -0.68 7.40
N SER A 56 18.64 -1.38 6.62
CA SER A 56 19.96 -0.87 6.24
C SER A 56 19.90 0.38 5.35
N LYS A 57 18.85 0.54 4.52
CA LYS A 57 18.70 1.67 3.60
C LYS A 57 18.10 2.91 4.29
N TYR A 58 17.18 2.71 5.23
CA TYR A 58 16.44 3.78 5.88
C TYR A 58 17.00 4.18 7.25
N LEU A 59 17.70 3.30 7.98
CA LEU A 59 18.46 3.66 9.20
C LEU A 59 19.86 4.19 8.86
N THR A 60 19.93 5.25 8.05
CA THR A 60 21.16 6.04 7.85
C THR A 60 21.15 7.25 8.77
N ARG A 61 22.34 7.79 9.10
CA ARG A 61 22.46 8.95 10.01
C ARG A 61 21.64 10.15 9.53
N ASP A 62 21.67 10.42 8.23
CA ASP A 62 20.94 11.54 7.64
C ASP A 62 19.41 11.33 7.72
N LYS A 63 18.94 10.11 7.44
CA LYS A 63 17.52 9.77 7.56
C LYS A 63 17.03 9.72 9.00
N LEU A 64 17.89 9.36 9.96
CA LEU A 64 17.58 9.43 11.38
C LEU A 64 17.44 10.88 11.87
N ILE A 65 18.27 11.78 11.36
CA ILE A 65 18.15 13.22 11.65
C ILE A 65 16.85 13.77 11.03
N GLU A 66 16.52 13.37 9.81
CA GLU A 66 15.27 13.75 9.15
C GLU A 66 14.01 13.24 9.90
N LEU A 67 14.01 11.96 10.28
CA LEU A 67 12.92 11.34 11.05
C LEU A 67 12.77 11.97 12.44
N SER A 68 13.87 12.21 13.14
CA SER A 68 13.84 12.87 14.45
C SER A 68 13.38 14.32 14.35
N GLY A 69 13.76 15.04 13.31
CA GLY A 69 13.26 16.38 13.01
C GLY A 69 11.75 16.40 12.79
N GLY A 70 11.23 15.48 11.98
CA GLY A 70 9.78 15.35 11.73
C GLY A 70 8.97 15.00 12.99
N ILE A 71 9.45 14.05 13.79
CA ILE A 71 8.80 13.66 15.06
C ILE A 71 8.83 14.81 16.07
N LEU A 72 9.98 15.47 16.24
CA LEU A 72 10.12 16.58 17.17
C LEU A 72 9.24 17.76 16.75
N TYR A 73 9.19 18.05 15.44
CA TYR A 73 8.29 19.05 14.88
C TYR A 73 6.81 18.72 15.15
N ALA A 74 6.38 17.47 14.94
CA ALA A 74 5.00 17.04 15.18
C ALA A 74 4.60 17.14 16.66
N VAL A 75 5.48 16.73 17.58
CA VAL A 75 5.22 16.79 19.03
C VAL A 75 5.18 18.25 19.53
N ILE A 76 6.12 19.09 19.07
CA ILE A 76 6.18 20.49 19.48
C ILE A 76 4.99 21.28 18.91
N SER A 77 4.68 21.11 17.62
CA SER A 77 3.54 21.80 16.98
C SER A 77 2.21 21.41 17.64
N GLY A 78 1.99 20.11 17.88
CA GLY A 78 0.80 19.63 18.58
C GLY A 78 0.68 20.12 20.03
N SER A 79 1.80 20.28 20.74
CA SER A 79 1.81 20.78 22.14
C SER A 79 1.62 22.29 22.25
N ILE A 80 2.04 23.06 21.22
CA ILE A 80 1.91 24.53 21.17
C ILE A 80 0.54 24.95 20.61
N GLY A 81 -0.32 24.00 20.21
CA GLY A 81 -1.64 24.27 19.64
C GLY A 81 -1.58 24.76 18.20
N ASN A 82 -0.42 24.67 17.54
CA ASN A 82 -0.31 24.93 16.12
C ASN A 82 -0.87 23.74 15.34
N GLN A 83 -1.72 24.00 14.37
CA GLN A 83 -2.26 22.97 13.49
C GLN A 83 -1.11 22.27 12.75
N LEU A 84 -1.22 20.94 12.63
CA LEU A 84 -0.33 20.13 11.81
C LEU A 84 -0.19 20.77 10.42
N PRO A 85 1.00 20.73 9.79
CA PRO A 85 1.17 21.20 8.43
C PRO A 85 0.13 20.56 7.54
N THR A 86 -0.51 21.36 6.70
CA THR A 86 -1.59 20.91 5.80
C THR A 86 -1.17 19.72 4.93
N LEU A 87 0.12 19.62 4.60
CA LEU A 87 0.68 18.50 3.85
C LEU A 87 0.72 17.19 4.66
N GLU A 88 1.10 17.24 5.95
CA GLU A 88 1.15 16.07 6.84
C GLU A 88 -0.26 15.54 7.13
N SER A 89 -1.23 16.42 7.39
CA SER A 89 -2.61 16.00 7.59
C SER A 89 -3.20 15.37 6.32
N SER A 90 -2.89 15.92 5.15
CA SER A 90 -3.37 15.38 3.87
C SER A 90 -2.82 13.98 3.58
N THR A 91 -1.53 13.74 3.86
CA THR A 91 -0.92 12.41 3.65
C THR A 91 -1.47 11.38 4.63
N LEU A 92 -1.67 11.75 5.90
CA LEU A 92 -2.28 10.88 6.92
C LEU A 92 -3.71 10.49 6.55
N ILE A 93 -4.52 11.42 6.06
CA ILE A 93 -5.89 11.14 5.61
C ILE A 93 -5.87 10.14 4.45
N ILE A 94 -5.02 10.35 3.44
CA ILE A 94 -4.92 9.44 2.29
C ILE A 94 -4.41 8.05 2.72
N GLN A 95 -3.44 7.98 3.63
CA GLN A 95 -2.92 6.71 4.16
C GLN A 95 -3.96 5.94 4.97
N SER A 96 -4.82 6.64 5.72
CA SER A 96 -5.92 6.00 6.46
C SER A 96 -6.94 5.31 5.54
N ALA A 97 -7.04 5.77 4.30
CA ALA A 97 -7.89 5.18 3.28
C ALA A 97 -7.17 4.14 2.41
N ALA A 98 -5.86 3.92 2.59
CA ALA A 98 -5.09 2.95 1.83
C ALA A 98 -5.69 1.54 1.95
N PRO A 99 -5.61 0.72 0.88
CA PRO A 99 -6.18 -0.61 0.91
C PRO A 99 -5.41 -1.51 1.89
N GLY A 100 -6.07 -2.59 2.32
CA GLY A 100 -5.48 -3.53 3.26
C GLY A 100 -4.18 -4.17 2.72
N LEU A 101 -3.37 -4.68 3.64
CA LEU A 101 -2.08 -5.33 3.33
C LEU A 101 -2.21 -6.37 2.20
N ALA A 102 -1.51 -6.15 1.08
CA ALA A 102 -1.61 -7.04 -0.09
C ALA A 102 -1.18 -8.49 0.18
N VAL A 103 -0.29 -8.71 1.16
CA VAL A 103 0.15 -10.04 1.58
C VAL A 103 -0.75 -10.67 2.66
N LEU A 104 -1.85 -10.03 3.07
CA LEU A 104 -2.77 -10.55 4.08
C LEU A 104 -3.28 -11.97 3.78
N PRO A 105 -3.69 -12.35 2.55
CA PRO A 105 -4.19 -13.69 2.28
C PRO A 105 -3.12 -14.78 2.44
N ILE A 106 -1.86 -14.39 2.19
CA ILE A 106 -0.69 -15.24 2.33
C ILE A 106 -0.42 -15.50 3.83
N LEU A 107 -0.46 -14.45 4.65
CA LEU A 107 -0.32 -14.55 6.10
C LEU A 107 -1.46 -15.36 6.73
N ALA A 108 -2.70 -15.12 6.28
CA ALA A 108 -3.87 -15.90 6.72
C ALA A 108 -3.69 -17.39 6.41
N GLY A 109 -3.17 -17.74 5.23
CA GLY A 109 -2.89 -19.14 4.88
C GLY A 109 -1.85 -19.80 5.79
N LYS A 110 -0.82 -19.06 6.21
CA LYS A 110 0.18 -19.57 7.17
C LYS A 110 -0.35 -19.65 8.60
N ALA A 111 -1.19 -18.72 9.01
CA ALA A 111 -1.77 -18.67 10.35
C ALA A 111 -2.99 -19.59 10.53
N HIS A 112 -3.31 -20.43 9.53
CA HIS A 112 -4.53 -21.25 9.52
C HIS A 112 -5.83 -20.43 9.63
N GLY A 113 -5.80 -19.21 9.11
CA GLY A 113 -6.96 -18.31 9.02
C GLY A 113 -7.73 -18.44 7.70
N ASP A 114 -8.82 -17.68 7.58
CA ASP A 114 -9.67 -17.69 6.38
C ASP A 114 -9.01 -16.93 5.21
N VAL A 115 -8.34 -17.70 4.34
CA VAL A 115 -7.69 -17.21 3.13
C VAL A 115 -8.69 -16.59 2.15
N LYS A 116 -9.91 -17.14 2.07
CA LYS A 116 -10.92 -16.69 1.10
C LYS A 116 -11.47 -15.34 1.53
N TYR A 117 -11.78 -15.18 2.81
CA TYR A 117 -12.15 -13.90 3.39
C TYR A 117 -11.03 -12.86 3.23
N ALA A 118 -9.80 -13.19 3.60
CA ALA A 118 -8.65 -12.29 3.47
C ALA A 118 -8.41 -11.83 2.02
N THR A 119 -8.54 -12.74 1.05
CA THR A 119 -8.44 -12.43 -0.38
C THR A 119 -9.53 -11.46 -0.82
N ASN A 120 -10.78 -11.72 -0.40
CA ASN A 120 -11.91 -10.90 -0.79
C ASN A 120 -11.83 -9.48 -0.17
N VAL A 121 -11.37 -9.37 1.09
CA VAL A 121 -11.14 -8.09 1.77
C VAL A 121 -10.09 -7.25 1.04
N VAL A 122 -8.94 -7.84 0.70
CA VAL A 122 -7.87 -7.11 -0.03
C VAL A 122 -8.34 -6.71 -1.44
N THR A 123 -9.00 -7.61 -2.15
CA THR A 123 -9.49 -7.33 -3.51
C THR A 123 -10.54 -6.21 -3.50
N THR A 124 -11.52 -6.30 -2.60
CA THR A 124 -12.61 -5.32 -2.53
C THR A 124 -12.09 -3.95 -2.09
N SER A 125 -11.21 -3.88 -1.09
CA SER A 125 -10.61 -2.61 -0.65
C SER A 125 -9.73 -1.98 -1.72
N THR A 126 -8.99 -2.77 -2.50
CA THR A 126 -8.18 -2.27 -3.63
C THR A 126 -9.06 -1.68 -4.73
N VAL A 127 -10.15 -2.35 -5.09
CA VAL A 127 -11.09 -1.83 -6.10
C VAL A 127 -11.77 -0.55 -5.62
N LEU A 128 -12.23 -0.53 -4.36
CA LEU A 128 -12.83 0.67 -3.76
C LEU A 128 -11.83 1.83 -3.72
N PHE A 129 -10.56 1.55 -3.41
CA PHE A 129 -9.50 2.55 -3.31
C PHE A 129 -9.31 3.37 -4.60
N VAL A 130 -9.46 2.74 -5.77
CA VAL A 130 -9.36 3.42 -7.08
C VAL A 130 -10.36 4.58 -7.20
N ILE A 131 -11.55 4.45 -6.59
CA ILE A 131 -12.60 5.47 -6.61
C ILE A 131 -12.47 6.41 -5.40
N VAL A 132 -12.14 5.87 -4.23
CA VAL A 132 -12.08 6.61 -2.96
C VAL A 132 -10.94 7.64 -2.95
N VAL A 133 -9.77 7.32 -3.52
CA VAL A 133 -8.61 8.24 -3.51
C VAL A 133 -8.85 9.54 -4.26
N PRO A 134 -9.32 9.53 -5.53
CA PRO A 134 -9.64 10.77 -6.23
C PRO A 134 -10.65 11.64 -5.49
N ILE A 135 -11.66 11.01 -4.87
CA ILE A 135 -12.68 11.72 -4.09
C ILE A 135 -12.05 12.36 -2.85
N LEU A 136 -11.23 11.62 -2.11
CA LEU A 136 -10.52 12.15 -0.94
C LEU A 136 -9.62 13.33 -1.30
N ILE A 137 -8.83 13.22 -2.38
CA ILE A 137 -7.97 14.32 -2.84
C ILE A 137 -8.83 15.52 -3.21
N ALA A 138 -9.94 15.32 -3.92
CA ALA A 138 -10.85 16.42 -4.26
C ALA A 138 -11.39 17.11 -3.00
N LEU A 139 -11.85 16.35 -2.00
CA LEU A 139 -12.36 16.89 -0.73
C LEU A 139 -11.27 17.63 0.07
N ILE A 140 -10.05 17.09 0.13
CA ILE A 140 -8.91 17.75 0.82
C ILE A 140 -8.53 19.06 0.13
N GLN A 141 -8.66 19.19 -1.18
CA GLN A 141 -8.39 20.45 -1.90
C GLN A 141 -9.48 21.52 -1.66
N PHE A 142 -10.65 21.16 -1.13
CA PHE A 142 -11.73 22.08 -0.77
C PHE A 142 -11.68 22.58 0.68
N ILE A 143 -10.83 21.98 1.52
CA ILE A 143 -10.63 22.31 2.95
C ILE A 143 -9.32 23.09 3.09
#